data_AF-U4TGV5-F1
#
_entry.id   AF-U4TGV5-F1
#
_cell.length_a   1.000
_cell.length_b   1.000
_cell.length_c   1.000
_cell.angle_alpha   90.00
_cell.angle_beta   90.00
_cell.angle_gamma   90.00
#
_symmetry.space_group_name_H-M   'P 1'
#
loop_
_entity.id
_entity.type
_entity.pdbx_description
1 polymer ?
#
loop_
_entity_poly.entity_id
_entity_poly.type
_entity_poly.pdbx_seq_one_letter_code
_entity_poly.pdbx_strand_id
1 'polypeptide(L)'
;MSMAGRSKEVAPVKDVTGKVIKKHDVVVNDFTHEVMLIVESSNSYGVHGLAVKNNIAGIGDWLDVYPDGELRIVGNAETSYEGD
;
A
#
# COMPACT_ATOMS: atom_id res chain seq x y z
N MET A 1 20.16 -7.35 28.89
CA MET A 1 19.96 -6.63 27.61
C MET A 1 18.61 -7.08 27.06
N SER A 2 17.64 -6.19 26.96
CA SER A 2 16.33 -6.46 26.33
C SER A 2 16.04 -5.30 25.41
N MET A 3 16.22 -5.49 24.11
CA MET A 3 15.66 -4.60 23.10
C MET A 3 14.24 -5.09 22.88
N ALA A 4 13.28 -4.57 23.64
CA ALA A 4 11.89 -4.61 23.22
C ALA A 4 11.83 -3.89 21.87
N GLY A 5 11.79 -4.65 20.78
CA GLY A 5 11.78 -4.11 19.42
C GLY A 5 10.60 -3.18 19.28
N ARG A 6 10.84 -1.90 18.96
CA ARG A 6 9.77 -0.98 18.59
C ARG A 6 9.08 -1.56 17.37
N SER A 7 7.86 -2.07 17.53
CA SER A 7 6.97 -2.34 16.40
C SER A 7 6.75 -1.02 15.67
N LYS A 8 7.24 -0.92 14.43
CA LYS A 8 6.91 0.21 13.56
C LYS A 8 5.59 -0.12 12.89
N GLU A 9 4.59 0.73 13.11
CA GLU A 9 3.39 0.76 12.29
C GLU A 9 3.66 1.59 11.04
N VAL A 10 3.24 1.09 9.89
CA VAL A 10 3.29 1.83 8.62
C VAL A 10 2.30 3.00 8.70
N ALA A 11 2.77 4.21 8.45
CA ALA A 11 1.93 5.39 8.48
C ALA A 11 0.87 5.39 7.35
N PRO A 12 -0.33 5.96 7.59
CA PRO A 12 -1.32 6.12 6.54
C PRO A 12 -0.83 7.12 5.48
N VAL A 13 -1.14 6.85 4.21
CA VAL A 13 -0.80 7.71 3.06
C VAL A 13 -2.07 8.14 2.35
N LYS A 14 -2.10 9.39 1.89
CA LYS A 14 -3.18 9.95 1.08
C LYS A 14 -2.82 9.92 -0.39
N ASP A 15 -3.83 9.61 -1.21
CA ASP A 15 -3.71 9.65 -2.66
C ASP A 15 -3.68 11.09 -3.20
N VAL A 16 -3.54 11.24 -4.53
CA VAL A 16 -3.59 12.52 -5.27
C VAL A 16 -4.85 13.36 -5.00
N THR A 17 -5.93 12.77 -4.50
CA THR A 17 -7.19 13.45 -4.16
C THR A 17 -7.31 13.79 -2.68
N GLY A 18 -6.34 13.38 -1.86
CA GLY A 18 -6.37 13.51 -0.40
C GLY A 18 -7.09 12.36 0.32
N LYS A 19 -7.54 11.32 -0.40
CA LYS A 19 -8.20 10.14 0.16
C LYS A 19 -7.16 9.21 0.77
N VAL A 20 -7.40 8.73 1.99
CA VAL A 20 -6.53 7.73 2.63
C VAL A 20 -6.59 6.42 1.84
N ILE A 21 -5.41 5.92 1.46
CA ILE A 21 -5.22 4.64 0.78
C ILE A 21 -5.48 3.49 1.76
N LYS A 22 -6.25 2.49 1.32
CA LYS A 22 -6.70 1.37 2.15
C LYS A 22 -6.26 0.03 1.55
N LYS A 23 -6.35 -1.01 2.38
CA LYS A 23 -6.18 -2.40 1.96
C LYS A 23 -7.03 -2.70 0.72
N HIS A 24 -6.43 -3.41 -0.22
CA HIS A 24 -7.00 -3.80 -1.51
C HIS A 24 -7.32 -2.67 -2.49
N ASP A 25 -7.00 -1.41 -2.17
CA ASP A 25 -6.97 -0.39 -3.21
C ASP A 25 -5.96 -0.79 -4.29
N VAL A 26 -6.33 -0.56 -5.55
CA VAL A 26 -5.42 -0.61 -6.68
C VAL A 26 -4.97 0.82 -6.91
N VAL A 27 -3.66 1.03 -6.88
CA VAL A 27 -3.04 2.35 -7.02
C VAL A 27 -2.12 2.39 -8.25
N VAL A 28 -1.95 3.58 -8.78
CA VAL A 28 -0.96 3.88 -9.82
C VAL A 28 -0.02 4.94 -9.29
N ASN A 29 1.29 4.75 -9.45
CA ASN A 29 2.25 5.83 -9.24
C ASN A 29 2.21 6.75 -10.47
N ASP A 30 1.87 8.02 -10.29
CA ASP A 30 1.70 8.95 -11.42
C ASP A 30 3.03 9.27 -12.14
N PHE A 31 4.19 9.04 -11.50
CA PHE A 31 5.52 9.25 -12.09
C PHE A 31 6.06 8.03 -12.83
N THR A 32 5.96 6.84 -12.23
CA THR A 32 6.51 5.59 -12.81
C THR A 32 5.50 4.82 -13.66
N HIS A 33 4.22 5.18 -13.57
CA HIS A 33 3.07 4.48 -14.18
C HIS A 33 2.92 3.02 -13.73
N GLU A 34 3.56 2.65 -12.62
CA GLU A 34 3.44 1.32 -12.04
C GLU A 34 2.08 1.13 -11.38
N VAL A 35 1.38 0.05 -11.74
CA VAL A 35 0.11 -0.36 -11.11
C VAL A 35 0.44 -1.30 -9.96
N MET A 36 -0.10 -1.05 -8.77
CA MET A 36 0.18 -1.82 -7.56
C MET A 36 -1.09 -2.10 -6.77
N LEU A 37 -1.13 -3.23 -6.07
CA LEU A 37 -2.18 -3.61 -5.13
C LEU A 37 -1.71 -3.30 -3.71
N ILE A 38 -2.58 -2.69 -2.91
CA ILE A 38 -2.33 -2.50 -1.48
C ILE A 38 -2.67 -3.77 -0.72
N VAL A 39 -1.71 -4.30 0.03
CA VAL A 39 -1.84 -5.51 0.84
C VAL A 39 -1.37 -5.28 2.28
N GLU A 40 -1.84 -6.10 3.21
CA GLU A 40 -1.20 -6.19 4.53
C GLU A 40 0.10 -6.98 4.43
N SER A 41 1.12 -6.53 5.15
CA SER A 41 2.42 -7.18 5.19
C SER A 41 3.04 -7.12 6.59
N SER A 42 3.99 -8.02 6.83
CA SER A 42 4.80 -8.04 8.05
C SER A 42 6.22 -8.52 7.74
N ASN A 43 7.20 -8.12 8.56
CA ASN A 43 8.57 -8.63 8.44
C ASN A 43 9.10 -9.20 9.76
N SER A 44 10.24 -9.90 9.69
CA SER A 44 10.90 -10.52 10.85
C SER A 44 11.43 -9.51 11.88
N TYR A 45 11.47 -8.22 11.53
CA TYR A 45 11.86 -7.14 12.42
C TYR A 45 10.67 -6.56 13.22
N GLY A 46 9.47 -7.12 13.06
CA GLY A 46 8.27 -6.68 13.79
C GLY A 46 7.60 -5.44 13.22
N VAL A 47 7.84 -5.12 11.94
CA VAL A 47 7.07 -4.10 11.21
C VAL A 47 5.81 -4.74 10.68
N HIS A 48 4.67 -4.08 10.90
CA HIS A 48 3.36 -4.52 10.43
C HIS A 48 2.63 -3.32 9.81
N GLY A 49 1.96 -3.54 8.67
CA GLY A 49 1.14 -2.50 8.05
C GLY A 49 0.89 -2.71 6.56
N LEU A 50 0.49 -1.64 5.88
CA LEU A 50 0.18 -1.69 4.45
C LEU A 50 1.44 -1.63 3.59
N ALA A 51 1.43 -2.38 2.49
CA ALA A 51 2.49 -2.41 1.50
C ALA A 51 1.87 -2.30 0.10
N VAL A 52 2.62 -1.74 -0.84
CA VAL A 52 2.32 -1.83 -2.26
C VAL A 52 2.91 -3.12 -2.82
N LYS A 53 2.21 -3.77 -3.75
CA LYS A 53 2.70 -5.01 -4.37
C LYS A 53 2.26 -5.14 -5.82
N ASN A 54 3.19 -5.53 -6.70
CA ASN A 54 2.89 -6.04 -8.03
C ASN A 54 3.80 -7.24 -8.32
N ASN A 55 3.24 -8.45 -8.26
CA ASN A 55 4.01 -9.68 -8.48
C ASN A 55 4.45 -9.88 -9.94
N ILE A 56 3.78 -9.24 -10.90
CA ILE A 56 4.10 -9.35 -12.32
C ILE A 56 5.34 -8.49 -12.63
N ALA A 57 5.41 -7.30 -12.04
CA ALA A 57 6.53 -6.37 -12.22
C ALA A 57 7.66 -6.54 -11.18
N GLY A 58 7.47 -7.40 -10.17
CA GLY A 58 8.43 -7.60 -9.09
C GLY A 58 8.52 -6.45 -8.08
N ILE A 59 7.44 -5.69 -7.91
CA ILE A 59 7.38 -4.52 -7.01
C ILE A 59 6.87 -4.95 -5.63
N GLY A 60 7.54 -4.45 -4.58
CA GLY A 60 7.09 -4.59 -3.20
C GLY A 60 7.82 -3.63 -2.28
N ASP A 61 7.08 -2.74 -1.61
CA ASP A 61 7.61 -1.81 -0.60
C ASP A 61 6.52 -1.45 0.42
N TRP A 62 6.92 -0.89 1.56
CA TRP A 62 5.98 -0.35 2.54
C TRP A 62 5.23 0.85 1.97
N LEU A 63 3.96 1.01 2.31
CA LEU A 63 3.17 2.12 1.78
C LEU A 63 3.71 3.48 2.21
N ASP A 64 4.27 3.58 3.42
CA ASP A 64 4.74 4.83 4.02
C ASP A 64 6.08 5.36 3.48
N VAL A 65 6.69 4.68 2.49
CA VAL A 65 7.82 5.24 1.73
C VAL A 65 7.35 6.24 0.66
N TYR A 66 6.08 6.14 0.25
CA TYR A 66 5.49 7.04 -0.72
C TYR A 66 4.90 8.27 -0.01
N PRO A 67 5.24 9.49 -0.44
CA PRO A 67 4.66 10.71 0.09
C PRO A 67 3.17 10.83 -0.28
N ASP A 68 2.43 11.57 0.55
CA ASP A 68 1.06 11.98 0.25
C ASP A 68 0.99 12.66 -1.13
N GLY A 69 0.03 12.22 -1.94
CA GLY A 69 -0.20 12.77 -3.28
C GLY A 69 0.64 12.17 -4.40
N GLU A 70 1.49 11.17 -4.15
CA GLU A 70 2.24 10.47 -5.22
C GLU A 70 1.44 9.35 -5.89
N LEU A 71 0.60 8.66 -5.12
CA LEU A 71 -0.18 7.52 -5.59
C LEU A 71 -1.61 7.94 -5.92
N ARG A 72 -2.17 7.37 -6.98
CA ARG A 72 -3.57 7.57 -7.40
C ARG A 72 -4.35 6.28 -7.23
N ILE A 73 -5.45 6.32 -6.47
CA ILE A 73 -6.38 5.18 -6.39
C ILE A 73 -7.16 5.07 -7.71
N VAL A 74 -7.15 3.89 -8.33
CA VAL A 74 -7.87 3.60 -9.58
C VAL A 74 -8.99 2.58 -9.41
N GLY A 75 -9.09 1.96 -8.24
CA GLY A 75 -10.15 1.02 -7.90
C GLY A 75 -9.86 0.30 -6.59
N ASN A 76 -10.71 -0.66 -6.25
CA ASN A 76 -10.47 -1.57 -5.15
C ASN A 76 -10.70 -3.01 -5.62
N ALA A 77 -9.76 -3.90 -5.34
CA ALA A 77 -9.75 -5.28 -5.82
C ALA A 77 -10.81 -6.18 -5.15
N GLU A 78 -11.45 -5.73 -4.07
CA GLU A 78 -12.61 -6.43 -3.49
C GLU A 78 -13.91 -6.16 -4.27
N THR A 79 -13.90 -5.23 -5.22
CA THR A 79 -15.10 -4.88 -5.99
C THR A 79 -15.60 -6.09 -6.78
N SER A 80 -16.80 -6.56 -6.46
CA SER A 80 -17.52 -7.58 -7.23
C SER A 80 -18.45 -6.93 -8.26
N TYR A 81 -18.62 -7.62 -9.39
CA TYR A 81 -19.69 -7.34 -10.34
C TYR A 81 -20.86 -8.29 -10.05
N GLU A 82 -22.00 -7.73 -9.66
CA GLU A 82 -23.27 -8.44 -9.66
C GLU A 82 -23.99 -8.07 -10.96
N GLY A 83 -24.00 -8.99 -11.92
CA GLY A 83 -24.75 -8.82 -13.16
C GLY A 83 -26.22 -9.18 -12.96
N ASP A 84 -27.09 -8.55 -13.76
CA ASP A 84 -28.53 -8.87 -13.86
C ASP A 84 -28.77 -10.24 -14.53
#